data_AF-A0A963FCH3-F1
#
_entry.id   AF-A0A963FCH3-F1
#
_cell.length_a   1.000
_cell.length_b   1.000
_cell.length_c   1.000
_cell.angle_alpha   90.00
_cell.angle_beta   90.00
_cell.angle_gamma   90.00
#
_symmetry.space_group_name_H-M   'P 1'
#
loop_
_entity.id
_entity.type
_entity.pdbx_description
1 polymer ?
#
loop_
_entity_poly.entity_id
_entity_poly.type
_entity_poly.pdbx_seq_one_letter_code
_entity_poly.pdbx_strand_id
1 'polypeptide(L)'
;MKSSIRILDSSHTEELEQVRQFFRNYAAWLGVDLCFQNFDEEMASLPGAYSAPGGRLFLAELDGKPAGCVGIREFSNGVCEMKRLYVEPSMRTHGIGRKLALSAIGAAREIGYKRILLDTLPAMRIAVKLYRELGFQEAPAYYLTPLEGTIFLSLDLENWSGRETGSQKLLHLFDYNRAWARQMREVDPDFFKKLANLQTPDYLWIGCSDSRVPANQIIGLLPGEVFVHRNVANIVVHTDLNCLSVVQYAVDVLKVKHIMVVGHYGCGGVGAALQRQRVGLVDLWLRHVQDVQGKHAAMLERLPAGLRHDRLCELNVLEQVLNLCHTVVVQDAWKRGQRLTVHGWVYGLKDGLMNDLGLTVNSPEGIDTLYAAALDTLK
;
A
#
# COMPACT_ATOMS: atom_id res chain seq x y z
N MET A 1 11.06 -19.21 -14.54
CA MET A 1 11.45 -19.81 -13.25
C MET A 1 10.61 -21.06 -13.02
N LYS A 2 11.25 -22.18 -12.72
CA LYS A 2 10.61 -23.47 -12.50
C LYS A 2 10.50 -23.68 -10.98
N SER A 3 9.28 -23.78 -10.47
CA SER A 3 9.04 -24.12 -9.06
C SER A 3 8.46 -25.51 -8.90
N SER A 4 8.99 -26.26 -7.94
CA SER A 4 8.61 -27.62 -7.55
C SER A 4 8.18 -27.64 -6.08
N ILE A 5 7.34 -28.61 -5.73
CA ILE A 5 6.99 -28.91 -4.34
C ILE A 5 7.37 -30.37 -4.07
N ARG A 6 8.06 -30.61 -2.97
CA ARG A 6 8.48 -31.92 -2.49
C ARG A 6 7.80 -32.21 -1.16
N ILE A 7 7.31 -33.43 -0.99
CA ILE A 7 6.83 -33.95 0.28
C ILE A 7 8.05 -34.47 1.04
N LEU A 8 8.19 -34.07 2.30
CA LEU A 8 9.29 -34.52 3.15
C LEU A 8 8.84 -35.62 4.11
N ASP A 9 9.74 -36.56 4.36
CA ASP A 9 9.66 -37.59 5.39
C ASP A 9 10.98 -37.65 6.17
N SER A 10 11.11 -38.57 7.13
CA SER A 10 12.29 -38.68 7.99
C SER A 10 13.59 -39.02 7.26
N SER A 11 13.55 -39.45 5.99
CA SER A 11 14.74 -39.74 5.19
C SER A 11 15.37 -38.49 4.56
N HIS A 12 14.65 -37.37 4.51
CA HIS A 12 15.07 -36.12 3.87
C HIS A 12 15.83 -35.19 4.84
N THR A 13 16.95 -35.66 5.39
CA THR A 13 17.66 -34.98 6.49
C THR A 13 18.15 -33.56 6.15
N GLU A 14 18.66 -33.35 4.93
CA GLU A 14 19.14 -32.03 4.48
C GLU A 14 18.00 -31.03 4.29
N GLU A 15 16.91 -31.44 3.64
CA GLU A 15 15.73 -30.61 3.43
C GLU A 15 15.03 -30.26 4.74
N LEU A 16 15.00 -31.20 5.70
CA LEU A 16 14.46 -30.94 7.03
C LEU A 16 15.25 -29.86 7.78
N GLU A 17 16.57 -29.80 7.63
CA GLU A 17 17.37 -28.72 8.23
C GLU A 17 17.06 -27.35 7.60
N GLN A 18 16.79 -27.31 6.29
CA GLN A 18 16.34 -26.09 5.61
C GLN A 18 14.97 -25.64 6.14
N VAL A 19 14.04 -26.57 6.37
CA VAL A 19 12.75 -26.26 7.01
C VAL A 19 12.95 -25.71 8.43
N ARG A 20 13.85 -26.30 9.23
CA ARG A 20 14.21 -25.75 10.55
C ARG A 20 14.68 -24.31 10.43
N GLN A 21 15.53 -24.02 9.45
CA GLN A 21 16.00 -22.66 9.23
C GLN A 21 14.86 -21.71 8.84
N PHE A 22 13.91 -22.14 8.01
CA PHE A 22 12.71 -21.34 7.70
C PHE A 22 11.86 -21.08 8.94
N PHE A 23 11.73 -22.05 9.85
CA PHE A 23 10.99 -21.86 11.11
C PHE A 23 11.69 -20.84 11.99
N ARG A 24 13.02 -20.88 12.11
CA ARG A 24 13.82 -19.85 12.83
C ARG A 24 13.65 -18.47 12.21
N ASN A 25 13.69 -18.36 10.88
CA ASN A 25 13.53 -17.09 10.18
C ASN A 25 12.12 -16.50 10.38
N TYR A 26 11.09 -17.34 10.30
CA TYR A 26 9.71 -16.94 10.60
C TYR A 26 9.57 -16.47 12.05
N ALA A 27 10.19 -17.19 12.98
CA ALA A 27 10.19 -16.88 14.39
C ALA A 27 10.84 -15.52 14.70
N ALA A 28 12.06 -15.31 14.18
CA ALA A 28 12.78 -14.05 14.31
C ALA A 28 12.00 -12.87 13.70
N TRP A 29 11.35 -13.07 12.56
CA TRP A 29 10.56 -12.02 11.90
C TRP A 29 9.34 -11.58 12.73
N LEU A 30 8.74 -12.50 13.49
CA LEU A 30 7.62 -12.17 14.37
C LEU A 30 8.03 -11.26 15.54
N GLY A 31 9.33 -11.15 15.86
CA GLY A 31 9.82 -10.29 16.94
C GLY A 31 9.37 -10.72 18.33
N VAL A 32 8.92 -11.97 18.46
CA VAL A 32 8.47 -12.56 19.71
C VAL A 32 9.59 -13.48 20.18
N ASP A 33 9.96 -13.39 21.46
CA ASP A 33 10.67 -14.46 22.15
C ASP A 33 9.71 -15.66 22.11
N LEU A 34 9.82 -16.48 21.07
CA LEU A 34 8.96 -17.63 20.85
C LEU A 34 9.37 -18.76 21.80
N CYS A 35 9.35 -18.47 23.09
CA CYS A 35 9.00 -19.42 24.15
C CYS A 35 7.54 -19.84 23.98
N PHE A 36 7.15 -20.28 22.77
CA PHE A 36 6.01 -21.15 22.63
C PHE A 36 6.40 -22.44 23.34
N GLN A 37 5.57 -22.87 24.27
CA GLN A 37 5.64 -24.23 24.80
C GLN A 37 5.70 -25.18 23.59
N ASN A 38 6.83 -25.88 23.46
CA ASN A 38 7.13 -26.91 22.46
C ASN A 38 7.62 -26.45 21.07
N PHE A 39 8.04 -25.20 20.83
CA PHE A 39 8.63 -24.82 19.52
C PHE A 39 10.00 -25.49 19.27
N ASP A 40 10.88 -25.47 20.26
CA ASP A 40 12.19 -26.14 20.16
C ASP A 40 12.03 -27.66 20.03
N GLU A 41 11.05 -28.25 20.73
CA GLU A 41 10.71 -29.68 20.61
C GLU A 41 10.13 -30.03 19.25
N GLU A 42 9.25 -29.18 18.71
CA GLU A 42 8.70 -29.31 17.36
C GLU A 42 9.80 -29.24 16.30
N MET A 43 10.77 -28.34 16.45
CA MET A 43 11.92 -28.24 15.55
C MET A 43 12.85 -29.45 15.65
N ALA A 44 13.13 -29.92 16.86
CA ALA A 44 13.99 -31.08 17.10
C ALA A 44 13.37 -32.37 16.53
N SER A 45 12.04 -32.47 16.54
CA SER A 45 11.31 -33.68 16.12
C SER A 45 10.89 -33.71 14.65
N LEU A 46 11.20 -32.70 13.83
CA LEU A 46 10.78 -32.67 12.42
C LEU A 46 11.17 -33.95 11.65
N PRO A 47 10.26 -34.53 10.84
CA PRO A 47 8.94 -34.00 10.47
C PRO A 47 7.86 -34.19 11.54
N GLY A 48 8.07 -35.03 12.57
CA GLY A 48 7.30 -35.04 13.81
C GLY A 48 5.79 -35.16 13.59
N ALA A 49 5.03 -34.21 14.15
CA ALA A 49 3.58 -34.12 13.98
C ALA A 49 3.11 -33.92 12.50
N TYR A 50 4.03 -33.56 11.60
CA TYR A 50 3.78 -33.44 10.16
C TYR A 50 4.06 -34.75 9.39
N SER A 51 4.33 -35.86 10.08
CA SER A 51 4.58 -37.15 9.45
C SER A 51 3.29 -37.90 9.11
N ALA A 52 3.37 -38.82 8.15
CA ALA A 52 2.28 -39.75 7.86
C ALA A 52 1.95 -40.63 9.10
N PRO A 53 0.70 -41.13 9.24
CA PRO A 53 -0.43 -40.98 8.31
C PRO A 53 -1.23 -39.69 8.48
N GLY A 54 -1.16 -39.03 9.64
CA GLY A 54 -2.02 -37.90 10.00
C GLY A 54 -1.50 -36.52 9.56
N GLY A 55 -0.24 -36.40 9.15
CA GLY A 55 0.39 -35.15 8.75
C GLY A 55 1.07 -35.20 7.39
N ARG A 56 1.47 -34.01 6.91
CA ARG A 56 2.31 -33.85 5.72
C ARG A 56 3.16 -32.60 5.84
N LEU A 57 4.45 -32.71 5.53
CA LEU A 57 5.36 -31.56 5.42
C LEU A 57 5.77 -31.34 3.97
N PHE A 58 5.73 -30.08 3.53
CA PHE A 58 6.09 -29.68 2.18
C PHE A 58 7.23 -28.69 2.16
N LEU A 59 8.16 -28.90 1.23
CA LEU A 59 9.20 -27.94 0.85
C LEU A 59 8.94 -27.47 -0.58
N ALA A 60 8.97 -26.17 -0.80
CA ALA A 60 8.98 -25.58 -2.13
C ALA A 60 10.39 -25.20 -2.53
N GLU A 61 10.71 -25.44 -3.80
CA GLU A 61 11.96 -25.02 -4.43
C GLU A 61 11.65 -24.09 -5.62
N LEU A 62 12.51 -23.10 -5.83
CA LEU A 62 12.49 -22.21 -7.00
C LEU A 62 13.86 -22.29 -7.67
N ASP A 63 13.88 -22.76 -8.93
CA ASP A 63 15.11 -22.96 -9.71
C ASP A 63 16.17 -23.78 -8.95
N GLY A 64 15.72 -24.83 -8.25
CA GLY A 64 16.56 -25.74 -7.48
C GLY A 64 17.01 -25.22 -6.10
N LYS A 65 16.56 -24.03 -5.69
CA LYS A 65 16.86 -23.46 -4.37
C LYS A 65 15.65 -23.55 -3.43
N PRO A 66 15.84 -23.87 -2.14
CA PRO A 66 14.76 -23.86 -1.16
C PRO A 66 14.11 -22.48 -1.07
N ALA A 67 12.79 -22.43 -1.15
CA ALA A 67 12.05 -21.17 -1.27
C ALA A 67 10.97 -20.98 -0.19
N GLY A 68 10.50 -22.07 0.42
CA GLY A 68 9.52 -22.00 1.49
C GLY A 68 9.01 -23.38 1.92
N CYS A 69 8.16 -23.41 2.93
CA CYS A 69 7.58 -24.64 3.46
C CYS A 69 6.16 -24.43 4.00
N VAL A 70 5.43 -25.53 4.20
CA VAL A 70 4.18 -25.58 4.96
C VAL A 70 3.98 -26.99 5.52
N GLY A 71 3.38 -27.11 6.70
CA GLY A 71 2.99 -28.38 7.28
C GLY A 71 1.50 -28.48 7.53
N ILE A 72 0.95 -29.69 7.43
CA ILE A 72 -0.35 -30.06 7.99
C ILE A 72 -0.17 -31.12 9.07
N ARG A 73 -0.91 -30.99 10.16
CA ARG A 73 -0.91 -31.95 11.27
C ARG A 73 -2.32 -32.18 11.79
N GLU A 74 -2.56 -33.34 12.39
CA GLU A 74 -3.84 -33.66 13.01
C GLU A 74 -4.17 -32.67 14.14
N PHE A 75 -5.45 -32.31 14.25
CA PHE A 75 -5.96 -31.53 15.39
C PHE A 75 -6.95 -32.34 16.21
N SER A 76 -8.10 -32.69 15.62
CA SER A 76 -9.13 -33.52 16.25
C SER A 76 -10.20 -33.92 15.24
N ASN A 77 -10.79 -35.12 15.38
CA ASN A 77 -12.07 -35.53 14.77
C ASN A 77 -12.28 -35.07 13.31
N GLY A 78 -11.37 -35.45 12.40
CA GLY A 78 -11.47 -35.08 10.99
C GLY A 78 -11.13 -33.61 10.69
N VAL A 79 -10.47 -32.92 11.62
CA VAL A 79 -9.93 -31.56 11.46
C VAL A 79 -8.40 -31.61 11.56
N CYS A 80 -7.73 -30.91 10.65
CA CYS A 80 -6.28 -30.70 10.71
C CYS A 80 -5.93 -29.23 10.84
N GLU A 81 -4.71 -28.94 11.29
CA GLU A 81 -4.13 -27.61 11.24
C GLU A 81 -3.19 -27.48 10.04
N MET A 82 -3.24 -26.35 9.32
CA MET A 82 -2.17 -25.92 8.44
C MET A 82 -1.29 -24.91 9.19
N LYS A 83 -0.02 -25.25 9.37
CA LYS A 83 0.93 -24.47 10.16
C LYS A 83 2.21 -24.19 9.38
N ARG A 84 2.95 -23.17 9.84
CA ARG A 84 4.31 -22.86 9.39
C ARG A 84 4.43 -22.59 7.89
N LEU A 85 3.40 -21.97 7.29
CA LEU A 85 3.51 -21.49 5.92
C LEU A 85 4.47 -20.30 5.88
N TYR A 86 5.66 -20.52 5.34
CA TYR A 86 6.70 -19.50 5.20
C TYR A 86 7.28 -19.52 3.78
N VAL A 87 7.55 -18.33 3.25
CA VAL A 87 8.25 -18.14 1.98
C VAL A 87 9.34 -17.09 2.20
N GLU A 88 10.55 -17.43 1.77
CA GLU A 88 11.73 -16.59 1.89
C GLU A 88 11.48 -15.20 1.24
N PRO A 89 11.70 -14.08 1.95
CA PRO A 89 11.40 -12.73 1.46
C PRO A 89 11.89 -12.44 0.05
N SER A 90 13.12 -12.85 -0.29
CA SER A 90 13.73 -12.66 -1.61
C SER A 90 13.06 -13.47 -2.73
N MET A 91 12.29 -14.50 -2.40
CA MET A 91 11.58 -15.39 -3.33
C MET A 91 10.06 -15.23 -3.31
N ARG A 92 9.53 -14.24 -2.58
CA ARG A 92 8.11 -13.88 -2.60
C ARG A 92 7.69 -13.41 -4.01
N THR A 93 6.39 -13.20 -4.21
CA THR A 93 5.76 -12.78 -5.49
C THR A 93 5.83 -13.76 -6.68
N HIS A 94 6.45 -14.93 -6.53
CA HIS A 94 6.47 -16.01 -7.55
C HIS A 94 5.33 -17.05 -7.41
N GLY A 95 4.29 -16.75 -6.62
CA GLY A 95 3.15 -17.64 -6.39
C GLY A 95 3.45 -18.87 -5.51
N ILE A 96 4.64 -18.95 -4.88
CA ILE A 96 5.09 -20.10 -4.10
C ILE A 96 4.18 -20.37 -2.90
N GLY A 97 3.85 -19.34 -2.12
CA GLY A 97 2.96 -19.49 -0.95
C GLY A 97 1.59 -20.06 -1.33
N ARG A 98 1.07 -19.68 -2.51
CA ARG A 98 -0.17 -20.24 -3.05
C ARG A 98 -0.04 -21.72 -3.40
N LYS A 99 1.04 -22.11 -4.08
CA LYS A 99 1.30 -23.51 -4.41
C LYS A 99 1.41 -24.36 -3.14
N LEU A 100 2.16 -23.89 -2.14
CA LEU A 100 2.29 -24.56 -0.84
C LEU A 100 0.93 -24.73 -0.15
N ALA A 101 0.13 -23.66 -0.03
CA ALA A 101 -1.20 -23.74 0.57
C ALA A 101 -2.14 -24.70 -0.17
N LEU A 102 -2.12 -24.72 -1.51
CA LEU A 102 -2.91 -25.65 -2.30
C LEU A 102 -2.45 -27.11 -2.12
N SER A 103 -1.14 -27.36 -2.04
CA SER A 103 -0.60 -28.68 -1.74
C SER A 103 -1.01 -29.17 -0.34
N ALA A 104 -0.99 -28.28 0.65
CA ALA A 104 -1.48 -28.59 2.00
C ALA A 104 -2.98 -28.92 2.00
N ILE A 105 -3.82 -28.13 1.29
CA ILE A 105 -5.25 -28.40 1.14
C ILE A 105 -5.49 -29.74 0.44
N GLY A 106 -4.73 -30.02 -0.64
CA GLY A 106 -4.81 -31.28 -1.38
C GLY A 106 -4.51 -32.48 -0.49
N ALA A 107 -3.39 -32.45 0.24
CA ALA A 107 -3.04 -33.53 1.15
C ALA A 107 -4.04 -33.68 2.31
N ALA A 108 -4.60 -32.59 2.83
CA ALA A 108 -5.62 -32.69 3.87
C ALA A 108 -6.87 -33.45 3.37
N ARG A 109 -7.27 -33.22 2.11
CA ARG A 109 -8.37 -33.96 1.46
C ARG A 109 -8.01 -35.42 1.22
N GLU A 110 -6.80 -35.70 0.75
CA GLU A 110 -6.31 -37.07 0.51
C GLU A 110 -6.23 -37.90 1.79
N ILE A 111 -5.84 -37.29 2.92
CA ILE A 111 -5.80 -37.93 4.24
C ILE A 111 -7.22 -38.17 4.78
N GLY A 112 -8.22 -37.43 4.29
CA GLY A 112 -9.63 -37.58 4.68
C GLY A 112 -10.12 -36.57 5.71
N TYR A 113 -9.42 -35.45 5.90
CA TYR A 113 -9.91 -34.36 6.74
C TYR A 113 -11.08 -33.62 6.08
N LYS A 114 -12.02 -33.17 6.93
CA LYS A 114 -13.21 -32.41 6.56
C LYS A 114 -13.02 -30.91 6.70
N ARG A 115 -12.06 -30.48 7.53
CA ARG A 115 -11.80 -29.06 7.81
C ARG A 115 -10.33 -28.80 8.06
N ILE A 116 -9.86 -27.65 7.60
CA ILE A 116 -8.54 -27.11 7.93
C ILE A 116 -8.71 -25.91 8.84
N LEU A 117 -7.93 -25.84 9.91
CA LEU A 117 -7.75 -24.66 10.75
C LEU A 117 -6.39 -24.05 10.53
N LEU A 118 -6.30 -22.73 10.64
CA LEU A 118 -5.03 -22.02 10.73
C LEU A 118 -5.20 -20.75 11.55
N ASP A 119 -4.08 -20.21 11.99
CA ASP A 119 -3.97 -18.90 12.59
C ASP A 119 -3.00 -18.02 11.79
N THR A 120 -3.21 -16.71 11.84
CA THR A 120 -2.32 -15.72 11.22
C THR A 120 -2.39 -14.40 11.96
N LEU A 121 -1.45 -13.50 11.67
CA LEU A 121 -1.46 -12.15 12.23
C LEU A 121 -1.94 -11.13 11.20
N PRO A 122 -2.63 -10.06 11.61
CA PRO A 122 -3.10 -9.05 10.67
C PRO A 122 -1.99 -8.33 9.89
N ALA A 123 -0.77 -8.26 10.45
CA ALA A 123 0.41 -7.73 9.77
C ALA A 123 0.83 -8.57 8.55
N MET A 124 0.44 -9.86 8.48
CA MET A 124 0.77 -10.79 7.39
C MET A 124 -0.18 -10.61 6.20
N ARG A 125 -0.28 -9.39 5.66
CA ARG A 125 -1.26 -9.01 4.64
C ARG A 125 -1.33 -9.99 3.45
N ILE A 126 -0.17 -10.37 2.91
CA ILE A 126 -0.10 -11.31 1.76
C ILE A 126 -0.71 -12.67 2.11
N ALA A 127 -0.47 -13.18 3.31
CA ALA A 127 -1.01 -14.47 3.76
C ALA A 127 -2.53 -14.38 4.02
N VAL A 128 -2.98 -13.33 4.71
CA VAL A 128 -4.41 -13.07 4.94
C VAL A 128 -5.17 -13.03 3.61
N LYS A 129 -4.66 -12.28 2.63
CA LYS A 129 -5.25 -12.22 1.28
C LYS A 129 -5.30 -13.60 0.63
N LEU A 130 -4.19 -14.34 0.64
CA LEU A 130 -4.11 -15.69 0.07
C LEU A 130 -5.17 -16.62 0.69
N TYR A 131 -5.28 -16.67 2.01
CA TYR A 131 -6.25 -17.54 2.67
C TYR A 131 -7.69 -17.17 2.32
N ARG A 132 -8.02 -15.87 2.27
CA ARG A 132 -9.36 -15.42 1.84
C ARG A 132 -9.67 -15.83 0.39
N GLU A 133 -8.71 -15.70 -0.52
CA GLU A 133 -8.88 -16.13 -1.93
C GLU A 133 -9.05 -17.65 -2.08
N LEU A 134 -8.44 -18.42 -1.18
CA LEU A 134 -8.61 -19.87 -1.08
C LEU A 134 -9.93 -20.28 -0.42
N GLY A 135 -10.72 -19.32 0.09
CA GLY A 135 -12.05 -19.56 0.66
C GLY A 135 -12.06 -19.73 2.18
N PHE A 136 -10.96 -19.45 2.88
CA PHE A 136 -10.93 -19.50 4.34
C PHE A 136 -11.83 -18.42 4.95
N GLN A 137 -12.61 -18.81 5.96
CA GLN A 137 -13.54 -17.97 6.70
C GLN A 137 -13.07 -17.78 8.14
N GLU A 138 -13.56 -16.75 8.84
CA GLU A 138 -13.23 -16.57 10.26
C GLU A 138 -13.74 -17.75 11.08
N ALA A 139 -12.92 -18.17 12.05
CA ALA A 139 -13.24 -19.22 13.00
C ALA A 139 -13.04 -18.71 14.43
N PRO A 140 -13.72 -19.31 15.43
CA PRO A 140 -13.39 -19.08 16.83
C PRO A 140 -11.94 -19.46 17.15
N ALA A 141 -11.37 -18.81 18.16
CA ALA A 141 -10.09 -19.23 18.71
C ALA A 141 -10.18 -20.66 19.23
N TYR A 142 -9.25 -21.51 18.81
CA TYR A 142 -9.24 -22.93 19.15
C TYR A 142 -8.02 -23.33 20.01
N TYR A 143 -7.18 -22.35 20.36
CA TYR A 143 -6.17 -22.43 21.43
C TYR A 143 -5.91 -21.04 21.99
N LEU A 144 -5.30 -20.97 23.18
CA LEU A 144 -4.87 -19.72 23.79
C LEU A 144 -3.54 -19.27 23.19
N THR A 145 -3.53 -18.07 22.62
CA THR A 145 -2.33 -17.45 22.04
C THR A 145 -1.95 -16.21 22.84
N PRO A 146 -0.66 -16.02 23.15
CA PRO A 146 -0.18 -14.79 23.77
C PRO A 146 -0.12 -13.62 22.77
N LEU A 147 -0.24 -13.91 21.46
CA LEU A 147 -0.17 -12.90 20.42
C LEU A 147 -1.52 -12.22 20.29
N GLU A 148 -1.57 -10.96 20.71
CA GLU A 148 -2.78 -10.15 20.59
C GLU A 148 -3.15 -9.95 19.11
N GLY A 149 -4.45 -10.01 18.82
CA GLY A 149 -4.97 -9.83 17.47
C GLY A 149 -4.79 -11.00 16.51
N THR A 150 -4.36 -12.19 16.98
CA THR A 150 -4.36 -13.41 16.16
C THR A 150 -5.72 -13.66 15.53
N ILE A 151 -5.73 -13.88 14.22
CA ILE A 151 -6.91 -14.20 13.43
C ILE A 151 -6.92 -15.71 13.22
N PHE A 152 -8.01 -16.35 13.61
CA PHE A 152 -8.25 -17.77 13.36
C PHE A 152 -9.13 -17.93 12.14
N LEU A 153 -8.72 -18.82 11.23
CA LEU A 153 -9.39 -19.07 9.98
C LEU A 153 -9.67 -20.57 9.81
N SER A 154 -10.77 -20.88 9.14
CA SER A 154 -11.15 -22.25 8.79
C SER A 154 -11.54 -22.40 7.34
N LEU A 155 -11.26 -23.58 6.77
CA LEU A 155 -11.72 -23.98 5.45
C LEU A 155 -12.52 -25.28 5.57
N ASP A 156 -13.76 -25.25 5.12
CA ASP A 156 -14.61 -26.45 4.97
C ASP A 156 -14.22 -27.18 3.68
N LEU A 157 -13.60 -28.35 3.82
CA LEU A 157 -13.11 -29.16 2.70
C LEU A 157 -14.22 -29.94 1.99
N GLU A 158 -15.31 -30.26 2.69
CA GLU A 158 -16.45 -31.00 2.11
C GLU A 158 -17.17 -30.14 1.06
N ASN A 159 -17.26 -28.83 1.33
CA ASN A 159 -17.91 -27.86 0.43
C ASN A 159 -16.91 -27.03 -0.40
N TRP A 160 -15.61 -27.34 -0.36
CA TRP A 160 -14.60 -26.59 -1.09
C TRP A 160 -14.58 -26.99 -2.57
N SER A 161 -15.06 -26.08 -3.43
CA SER A 161 -15.19 -26.34 -4.88
C SER A 161 -13.85 -26.47 -5.64
N GLY A 162 -12.71 -26.24 -4.99
CA GLY A 162 -11.38 -26.23 -5.63
C GLY A 162 -11.16 -25.10 -6.64
N ARG A 163 -12.21 -24.31 -6.93
CA ARG A 163 -12.15 -23.10 -7.73
C ARG A 163 -11.96 -21.94 -6.77
N GLU A 164 -11.09 -21.01 -7.16
CA GLU A 164 -10.95 -19.72 -6.47
C GLU A 164 -12.36 -19.16 -6.22
N THR A 165 -12.69 -18.88 -4.96
CA THR A 165 -13.69 -17.85 -4.70
C THR A 165 -13.02 -16.59 -5.21
N GLY A 166 -13.27 -16.28 -6.49
CA GLY A 166 -12.49 -15.29 -7.22
C GLY A 166 -12.31 -14.03 -6.38
N SER A 167 -11.17 -13.37 -6.61
CA SER A 167 -10.75 -12.03 -6.15
C SER A 167 -11.86 -10.95 -6.07
N GLN A 168 -13.07 -11.23 -6.58
CA GLN A 168 -14.29 -10.43 -6.44
C GLN A 168 -14.64 -10.05 -4.99
N LYS A 169 -14.37 -10.92 -4.00
CA LYS A 169 -14.67 -10.60 -2.58
C LYS A 169 -13.44 -9.99 -1.89
N LEU A 170 -13.38 -8.67 -1.80
CA LEU A 170 -12.31 -7.89 -1.15
C LEU A 170 -12.29 -7.99 0.40
N LEU A 171 -12.67 -9.14 0.96
CA LEU A 171 -12.83 -9.35 2.41
C LEU A 171 -11.54 -9.09 3.20
N HIS A 172 -10.39 -9.41 2.62
CA HIS A 172 -9.08 -9.15 3.23
C HIS A 172 -8.85 -7.65 3.54
N LEU A 173 -9.48 -6.72 2.81
CA LEU A 173 -9.39 -5.29 3.10
C LEU A 173 -10.12 -4.92 4.41
N PHE A 174 -11.21 -5.63 4.75
CA PHE A 174 -11.89 -5.46 6.03
C PHE A 174 -11.04 -5.99 7.19
N ASP A 175 -10.28 -7.08 6.97
CA ASP A 175 -9.31 -7.56 7.95
C ASP A 175 -8.22 -6.51 8.21
N TYR A 176 -7.70 -5.87 7.16
CA TYR A 176 -6.71 -4.79 7.30
C TYR A 176 -7.29 -3.57 8.02
N ASN A 177 -8.54 -3.20 7.72
CA ASN A 177 -9.21 -2.09 8.39
C ASN A 177 -9.44 -2.38 9.88
N ARG A 178 -9.92 -3.59 10.23
CA ARG A 178 -10.11 -4.00 11.63
C ARG A 178 -8.80 -3.95 12.41
N ALA A 179 -7.72 -4.43 11.80
CA ALA A 179 -6.40 -4.40 12.41
C ALA A 179 -5.90 -2.97 12.64
N TRP A 180 -5.98 -2.13 11.61
CA TRP A 180 -5.62 -0.72 11.71
C TRP A 180 -6.45 0.01 12.78
N ALA A 181 -7.76 -0.22 12.84
CA ALA A 181 -8.64 0.40 13.82
C ALA A 181 -8.40 -0.09 15.26
N ARG A 182 -7.87 -1.30 15.46
CA ARG A 182 -7.40 -1.76 16.78
C ARG A 182 -6.11 -1.06 17.16
N GLN A 183 -5.11 -1.09 16.27
CA GLN A 183 -3.81 -0.44 16.48
C GLN A 183 -3.96 1.06 16.80
N MET A 184 -4.83 1.78 16.10
CA MET A 184 -5.05 3.21 16.39
C MET A 184 -5.68 3.43 17.78
N ARG A 185 -6.56 2.53 18.24
CA ARG A 185 -7.16 2.61 19.60
C ARG A 185 -6.19 2.21 20.71
N GLU A 186 -5.25 1.33 20.42
CA GLU A 186 -4.17 0.97 21.36
C GLU A 186 -3.22 2.15 21.56
N VAL A 187 -2.89 2.87 20.49
CA VAL A 187 -2.06 4.08 20.56
C VAL A 187 -2.80 5.25 21.21
N ASP A 188 -4.05 5.49 20.83
CA ASP A 188 -4.91 6.53 21.40
C ASP A 188 -6.37 6.03 21.51
N PRO A 189 -6.84 5.70 22.73
CA PRO A 189 -8.20 5.19 22.95
C PRO A 189 -9.32 6.13 22.46
N ASP A 190 -9.05 7.44 22.42
CA ASP A 190 -10.01 8.46 21.98
C ASP A 190 -9.80 8.90 20.53
N PHE A 191 -8.90 8.24 19.78
CA PHE A 191 -8.55 8.58 18.39
C PHE A 191 -9.79 8.80 17.51
N PHE A 192 -10.71 7.85 17.47
CA PHE A 192 -11.90 7.95 16.62
C PHE A 192 -12.92 8.98 17.11
N LYS A 193 -12.96 9.28 18.42
CA LYS A 193 -13.80 10.35 18.95
C LYS A 193 -13.26 11.72 18.53
N LYS A 194 -11.94 11.91 18.61
CA LYS A 194 -11.26 13.12 18.12
C LYS A 194 -11.48 13.28 16.62
N LEU A 195 -11.25 12.21 15.84
CA LEU A 195 -11.45 12.20 14.39
C LEU A 195 -12.89 12.56 13.98
N ALA A 196 -13.90 12.00 14.67
CA ALA A 196 -15.30 12.28 14.37
C ALA A 196 -15.70 13.75 14.63
N ASN A 197 -15.00 14.43 15.54
CA ASN A 197 -15.23 15.83 15.87
C ASN A 197 -14.35 16.81 15.08
N LEU A 198 -13.38 16.32 14.30
CA LEU A 198 -12.48 17.14 13.50
C LEU A 198 -13.19 17.57 12.21
N GLN A 199 -13.70 18.81 12.17
CA GLN A 199 -14.51 19.33 11.07
C GLN A 199 -13.86 20.44 10.24
N THR A 200 -12.73 21.00 10.69
CA THR A 200 -12.09 22.16 10.06
C THR A 200 -10.59 21.90 9.83
N PRO A 201 -10.20 21.26 8.72
CA PRO A 201 -8.79 21.11 8.36
C PRO A 201 -8.17 22.49 8.10
N ASP A 202 -6.90 22.66 8.44
CA ASP A 202 -6.16 23.90 8.16
C ASP A 202 -5.56 23.93 6.73
N TYR A 203 -5.55 22.77 6.07
CA TYR A 203 -4.79 22.52 4.85
C TYR A 203 -5.66 21.90 3.74
N LEU A 204 -5.50 22.39 2.51
CA LEU A 204 -5.94 21.71 1.28
C LEU A 204 -4.71 21.20 0.52
N TRP A 205 -4.71 19.92 0.18
CA TRP A 205 -3.70 19.27 -0.67
C TRP A 205 -4.27 18.97 -2.05
N ILE A 206 -3.67 19.50 -3.10
CA ILE A 206 -3.96 19.16 -4.50
C ILE A 206 -2.76 18.36 -5.04
N GLY A 207 -2.96 17.05 -5.25
CA GLY A 207 -1.87 16.14 -5.63
C GLY A 207 -2.20 15.23 -6.81
N CYS A 208 -1.20 14.47 -7.26
CA CYS A 208 -1.37 13.52 -8.34
C CYS A 208 -2.18 12.30 -7.86
N SER A 209 -2.99 11.67 -8.73
CA SER A 209 -3.69 10.40 -8.45
C SER A 209 -2.77 9.18 -8.28
N ASP A 210 -1.47 9.30 -8.56
CA ASP A 210 -0.47 8.23 -8.41
C ASP A 210 -0.50 7.61 -7.00
N SER A 211 -0.76 6.31 -6.89
CA SER A 211 -0.96 5.64 -5.58
C SER A 211 0.25 5.72 -4.64
N ARG A 212 1.43 6.10 -5.12
CA ARG A 212 2.66 6.27 -4.33
C ARG A 212 2.70 7.59 -3.55
N VAL A 213 1.72 8.48 -3.74
CA VAL A 213 1.70 9.83 -3.13
C VAL A 213 0.49 10.02 -2.17
N PRO A 214 0.48 9.34 -1.01
CA PRO A 214 -0.56 9.52 0.01
C PRO A 214 -0.27 10.77 0.87
N ALA A 215 -1.05 11.84 0.68
CA ALA A 215 -0.86 13.15 1.32
C ALA A 215 -0.59 13.05 2.83
N ASN A 216 -1.53 12.49 3.61
CA ASN A 216 -1.45 12.42 5.07
C ASN A 216 -0.19 11.70 5.57
N GLN A 217 0.23 10.62 4.89
CA GLN A 217 1.41 9.85 5.27
C GLN A 217 2.70 10.60 4.96
N ILE A 218 2.74 11.37 3.87
CA ILE A 218 3.92 12.14 3.47
C ILE A 218 4.21 13.27 4.45
N ILE A 219 3.18 13.99 4.91
CA ILE A 219 3.34 15.13 5.83
C ILE A 219 3.12 14.77 7.30
N GLY A 220 2.99 13.47 7.63
CA GLY A 220 2.86 12.99 8.99
C GLY A 220 1.60 13.45 9.72
N LEU A 221 0.55 13.80 8.99
CA LEU A 221 -0.73 14.23 9.54
C LEU A 221 -1.71 13.07 9.64
N LEU A 222 -2.60 13.15 10.62
CA LEU A 222 -3.67 12.18 10.84
C LEU A 222 -4.79 12.36 9.80
N PRO A 223 -5.60 11.31 9.55
CA PRO A 223 -6.84 11.46 8.81
C PRO A 223 -7.67 12.64 9.35
N GLY A 224 -8.26 13.43 8.45
CA GLY A 224 -9.11 14.58 8.79
C GLY A 224 -8.37 15.91 9.00
N GLU A 225 -7.05 15.93 9.17
CA GLU A 225 -6.28 17.18 9.33
C GLU A 225 -5.99 17.89 8.00
N VAL A 226 -6.17 17.18 6.88
CA VAL A 226 -5.90 17.66 5.52
C VAL A 226 -7.09 17.34 4.63
N PHE A 227 -7.60 18.36 3.93
CA PHE A 227 -8.57 18.18 2.86
C PHE A 227 -7.82 17.85 1.56
N VAL A 228 -8.27 16.86 0.79
CA VAL A 228 -7.46 16.30 -0.31
C VAL A 228 -8.24 16.26 -1.61
N HIS A 229 -7.64 16.82 -2.67
CA HIS A 229 -8.03 16.62 -4.06
C HIS A 229 -6.94 15.88 -4.83
N ARG A 230 -7.35 14.99 -5.75
CA ARG A 230 -6.40 14.24 -6.59
C ARG A 230 -6.89 14.13 -8.02
N ASN A 231 -6.02 14.45 -8.97
CA ASN A 231 -6.20 14.16 -10.39
C ASN A 231 -4.86 13.76 -11.03
N VAL A 232 -4.88 13.27 -12.27
CA VAL A 232 -3.63 12.86 -12.95
C VAL A 232 -2.76 14.09 -13.18
N ALA A 233 -1.50 14.05 -12.70
CA ALA A 233 -0.54 15.15 -12.81
C ALA A 233 -0.94 16.47 -12.09
N ASN A 234 -1.79 16.39 -11.05
CA ASN A 234 -2.08 17.49 -10.12
C ASN A 234 -2.42 18.83 -10.80
N ILE A 235 -3.22 18.77 -11.86
CA ILE A 235 -3.56 19.89 -12.75
C ILE A 235 -4.70 20.72 -12.14
N VAL A 236 -4.57 22.04 -12.19
CA VAL A 236 -5.63 23.00 -11.85
C VAL A 236 -6.04 23.72 -13.12
N VAL A 237 -7.17 23.30 -13.71
CA VAL A 237 -7.71 23.90 -14.92
C VAL A 237 -8.73 24.97 -14.53
N HIS A 238 -8.70 26.14 -15.19
CA HIS A 238 -9.59 27.27 -14.91
C HIS A 238 -11.09 26.96 -15.05
N THR A 239 -11.45 25.85 -15.71
CA THR A 239 -12.82 25.42 -15.95
C THR A 239 -13.11 24.00 -15.43
N ASP A 240 -12.16 23.37 -14.72
CA ASP A 240 -12.43 22.07 -14.09
C ASP A 240 -13.27 22.26 -12.83
N LEU A 241 -14.59 22.13 -13.01
CA LEU A 241 -15.54 22.28 -11.91
C LEU A 241 -15.30 21.28 -10.78
N ASN A 242 -14.67 20.12 -11.03
CA ASN A 242 -14.32 19.16 -9.99
C ASN A 242 -13.31 19.78 -9.02
N CYS A 243 -12.14 20.19 -9.52
CA CYS A 243 -11.11 20.85 -8.71
C CYS A 243 -11.63 22.15 -8.08
N LEU A 244 -12.32 22.99 -8.87
CA LEU A 244 -12.79 24.29 -8.38
C LEU A 244 -13.85 24.16 -7.29
N SER A 245 -14.73 23.16 -7.34
CA SER A 245 -15.70 22.90 -6.27
C SER A 245 -14.99 22.50 -4.97
N VAL A 246 -13.92 21.70 -5.05
CA VAL A 246 -13.10 21.33 -3.89
C VAL A 246 -12.39 22.56 -3.31
N VAL A 247 -11.80 23.40 -4.16
CA VAL A 247 -11.16 24.66 -3.74
C VAL A 247 -12.17 25.60 -3.08
N GLN A 248 -13.33 25.80 -3.69
CA GLN A 248 -14.41 26.63 -3.14
C GLN A 248 -14.86 26.12 -1.78
N TYR A 249 -15.15 24.82 -1.65
CA TYR A 249 -15.58 24.26 -0.38
C TYR A 249 -14.51 24.40 0.71
N ALA A 250 -13.25 24.12 0.38
CA ALA A 250 -12.13 24.26 1.31
C ALA A 250 -11.96 25.71 1.80
N VAL A 251 -12.00 26.68 0.87
CA VAL A 251 -11.75 28.09 1.16
C VAL A 251 -12.96 28.75 1.79
N ASP A 252 -14.16 28.55 1.27
CA ASP A 252 -15.36 29.28 1.68
C ASP A 252 -16.07 28.63 2.86
N VAL A 253 -16.11 27.30 2.93
CA VAL A 253 -16.83 26.56 3.97
C VAL A 253 -15.89 26.11 5.09
N LEU A 254 -14.82 25.40 4.77
CA LEU A 254 -13.88 24.88 5.77
C LEU A 254 -12.90 25.93 6.31
N LYS A 255 -12.76 27.06 5.60
CA LYS A 255 -11.85 28.17 5.93
C LYS A 255 -10.40 27.71 6.11
N VAL A 256 -9.92 26.82 5.22
CA VAL A 256 -8.51 26.40 5.21
C VAL A 256 -7.59 27.63 5.10
N LYS A 257 -6.44 27.55 5.76
CA LYS A 257 -5.43 28.63 5.78
C LYS A 257 -4.40 28.47 4.67
N HIS A 258 -4.16 27.22 4.25
CA HIS A 258 -3.11 26.87 3.30
C HIS A 258 -3.62 25.95 2.21
N ILE A 259 -3.26 26.22 0.96
CA ILE A 259 -3.45 25.32 -0.18
C ILE A 259 -2.08 24.93 -0.71
N MET A 260 -1.81 23.63 -0.85
CA MET A 260 -0.55 23.11 -1.39
C MET A 260 -0.84 22.38 -2.69
N VAL A 261 -0.24 22.85 -3.78
CA VAL A 261 -0.18 22.10 -5.04
C VAL A 261 1.10 21.29 -5.02
N VAL A 262 0.96 19.96 -5.00
CA VAL A 262 2.08 19.04 -4.80
C VAL A 262 2.26 18.12 -5.99
N GLY A 263 3.33 18.36 -6.74
CA GLY A 263 3.84 17.47 -7.77
C GLY A 263 4.67 16.33 -7.18
N HIS A 264 5.10 15.40 -8.03
CA HIS A 264 6.06 14.39 -7.62
C HIS A 264 6.94 13.93 -8.78
N TYR A 265 8.20 13.62 -8.49
CA TYR A 265 9.12 13.06 -9.47
C TYR A 265 8.67 11.65 -9.90
N GLY A 266 8.99 11.27 -11.14
CA GLY A 266 8.54 9.99 -11.70
C GLY A 266 7.02 9.88 -11.93
N CYS A 267 6.30 11.00 -12.05
CA CYS A 267 4.90 11.06 -12.45
C CYS A 267 4.66 10.49 -13.86
N GLY A 268 3.84 9.43 -13.93
CA GLY A 268 3.48 8.78 -15.19
C GLY A 268 2.71 9.69 -16.15
N GLY A 269 1.83 10.56 -15.64
CA GLY A 269 1.08 11.52 -16.46
C GLY A 269 1.98 12.56 -17.12
N VAL A 270 2.92 13.15 -16.34
CA VAL A 270 3.92 14.07 -16.88
C VAL A 270 4.87 13.37 -17.86
N GLY A 271 5.22 12.11 -17.59
CA GLY A 271 6.04 11.29 -18.49
C GLY A 271 5.38 11.07 -19.85
N ALA A 272 4.10 10.67 -19.84
CA ALA A 272 3.31 10.50 -21.06
C ALA A 272 3.15 11.82 -21.84
N ALA A 273 2.95 12.94 -21.14
CA ALA A 273 2.89 14.27 -21.76
C ALA A 273 4.21 14.64 -22.44
N LEU A 274 5.34 14.49 -21.74
CA LEU A 274 6.68 14.81 -22.23
C LEU A 274 7.04 14.02 -23.49
N GLN A 275 6.73 12.72 -23.50
CA GLN A 275 7.03 11.80 -24.61
C GLN A 275 5.97 11.84 -25.73
N ARG A 276 4.88 12.61 -25.55
CA ARG A 276 3.71 12.63 -26.45
C ARG A 276 3.17 11.22 -26.71
N GLN A 277 3.17 10.37 -25.68
CA GLN A 277 2.67 9.01 -25.77
C GLN A 277 1.14 9.03 -25.82
N ARG A 278 0.55 8.28 -26.76
CA ARG A 278 -0.90 8.07 -26.80
C ARG A 278 -1.32 7.10 -25.71
N VAL A 279 -2.04 7.59 -24.70
CA VAL A 279 -2.57 6.79 -23.58
C VAL A 279 -4.10 6.83 -23.50
N GLY A 280 -4.77 7.44 -24.47
CA GLY A 280 -6.23 7.35 -24.67
C GLY A 280 -6.95 8.62 -24.27
N LEU A 281 -8.11 8.52 -23.60
CA LEU A 281 -8.91 9.69 -23.22
C LEU A 281 -8.12 10.69 -22.36
N VAL A 282 -7.23 10.19 -21.51
CA VAL A 282 -6.40 11.01 -20.63
C VAL A 282 -5.42 11.90 -21.40
N ASP A 283 -5.17 11.64 -22.69
CA ASP A 283 -4.38 12.53 -23.56
C ASP A 283 -5.00 13.94 -23.60
N LEU A 284 -6.33 14.05 -23.60
CA LEU A 284 -7.03 15.35 -23.57
C LEU A 284 -6.73 16.12 -22.29
N TRP A 285 -6.66 15.43 -21.16
CA TRP A 285 -6.30 16.00 -19.86
C TRP A 285 -4.83 16.41 -19.82
N LEU A 286 -3.94 15.55 -20.35
CA LEU A 286 -2.50 15.79 -20.37
C LEU A 286 -2.07 16.88 -21.35
N ARG A 287 -2.96 17.36 -22.24
CA ARG A 287 -2.70 18.56 -23.05
C ARG A 287 -2.36 19.77 -22.19
N HIS A 288 -2.98 19.91 -21.02
CA HIS A 288 -2.64 20.99 -20.09
C HIS A 288 -1.18 20.93 -19.61
N VAL A 289 -0.61 19.72 -19.43
CA VAL A 289 0.83 19.56 -19.14
C VAL A 289 1.68 19.82 -20.38
N GLN A 290 1.19 19.46 -21.57
CA GLN A 290 1.88 19.76 -22.83
C GLN A 290 1.90 21.27 -23.13
N ASP A 291 0.89 22.02 -22.71
CA ASP A 291 0.87 23.48 -22.82
C ASP A 291 1.96 24.11 -21.92
N VAL A 292 2.14 23.58 -20.70
CA VAL A 292 3.27 23.94 -19.82
C VAL A 292 4.61 23.59 -20.49
N GLN A 293 4.73 22.39 -21.07
CA GLN A 293 5.92 21.98 -21.82
C GLN A 293 6.21 22.94 -22.98
N GLY A 294 5.18 23.35 -23.72
CA GLY A 294 5.29 24.29 -24.83
C GLY A 294 5.73 25.69 -24.39
N LYS A 295 5.12 26.20 -23.32
CA LYS A 295 5.46 27.51 -22.71
C LYS A 295 6.93 27.58 -22.26
N HIS A 296 7.47 26.47 -21.75
CA HIS A 296 8.83 26.37 -21.22
C HIS A 296 9.80 25.57 -22.09
N ALA A 297 9.50 25.39 -23.38
CA ALA A 297 10.27 24.53 -24.28
C ALA A 297 11.76 24.89 -24.30
N ALA A 298 12.08 26.19 -24.36
CA ALA A 298 13.46 26.68 -24.37
C ALA A 298 14.28 26.29 -23.12
N MET A 299 13.64 26.19 -21.95
CA MET A 299 14.29 25.75 -20.71
C MET A 299 14.51 24.23 -20.73
N LEU A 300 13.50 23.48 -21.16
CA LEU A 300 13.57 22.01 -21.22
C LEU A 300 14.57 21.52 -22.27
N GLU A 301 14.69 22.20 -23.41
CA GLU A 301 15.62 21.84 -24.48
C GLU A 301 17.09 21.95 -24.06
N ARG A 302 17.41 22.90 -23.19
CA ARG A 302 18.77 23.09 -22.63
C ARG A 302 19.19 21.97 -21.68
N LEU A 303 18.23 21.24 -21.11
CA LEU A 303 18.51 20.18 -20.15
C LEU A 303 18.75 18.83 -20.84
N PRO A 304 19.63 17.98 -20.28
CA PRO A 304 19.76 16.58 -20.68
C PRO A 304 18.43 15.84 -20.59
N ALA A 305 18.17 14.91 -21.50
CA ALA A 305 16.89 14.19 -21.59
C ALA A 305 16.44 13.54 -20.26
N GLY A 306 17.38 13.03 -19.45
CA GLY A 306 17.09 12.41 -18.16
C GLY A 306 16.56 13.37 -17.08
N LEU A 307 16.82 14.67 -17.21
CA LEU A 307 16.38 15.70 -16.24
C LEU A 307 15.11 16.44 -16.68
N ARG A 308 14.72 16.31 -17.94
CA ARG A 308 13.54 17.02 -18.49
C ARG A 308 12.24 16.60 -17.82
N HIS A 309 12.13 15.34 -17.40
CA HIS A 309 10.94 14.83 -16.73
C HIS A 309 10.75 15.46 -15.36
N ASP A 310 11.80 15.45 -14.53
CA ASP A 310 11.77 16.05 -13.20
C ASP A 310 11.53 17.57 -13.30
N ARG A 311 12.20 18.25 -14.23
CA ARG A 311 11.99 19.68 -14.46
C ARG A 311 10.56 20.01 -14.91
N LEU A 312 9.97 19.20 -15.79
CA LEU A 312 8.57 19.42 -16.21
C LEU A 312 7.59 19.19 -15.05
N CYS A 313 7.90 18.28 -14.11
CA CYS A 313 7.09 18.12 -12.89
C CYS A 313 7.08 19.41 -12.04
N GLU A 314 8.24 20.03 -11.87
CA GLU A 314 8.40 21.28 -11.11
C GLU A 314 7.70 22.46 -11.81
N LEU A 315 7.94 22.63 -13.11
CA LEU A 315 7.28 23.67 -13.92
C LEU A 315 5.76 23.50 -13.92
N ASN A 316 5.26 22.27 -13.99
CA ASN A 316 3.83 22.00 -13.87
C ASN A 316 3.28 22.50 -12.54
N VAL A 317 3.96 22.25 -11.42
CA VAL A 317 3.54 22.76 -10.11
C VAL A 317 3.48 24.29 -10.09
N LEU A 318 4.51 24.97 -10.59
CA LEU A 318 4.53 26.44 -10.62
C LEU A 318 3.34 27.02 -11.41
N GLU A 319 3.06 26.45 -12.59
CA GLU A 319 1.93 26.89 -13.43
C GLU A 319 0.58 26.56 -12.79
N GLN A 320 0.44 25.42 -12.11
CA GLN A 320 -0.80 25.07 -11.42
C GLN A 320 -1.06 25.95 -10.19
N VAL A 321 -0.01 26.37 -9.47
CA VAL A 321 -0.12 27.39 -8.42
C VAL A 321 -0.60 28.70 -9.00
N LEU A 322 -0.01 29.14 -10.12
CA LEU A 322 -0.45 30.35 -10.81
C LEU A 322 -1.93 30.27 -11.23
N ASN A 323 -2.33 29.15 -11.83
CA ASN A 323 -3.72 28.92 -12.23
C ASN A 323 -4.68 29.00 -11.04
N LEU A 324 -4.30 28.40 -9.91
CA LEU A 324 -5.07 28.41 -8.67
C LEU A 324 -5.20 29.83 -8.10
N CYS A 325 -4.10 30.58 -8.05
CA CYS A 325 -4.11 31.97 -7.59
C CYS A 325 -5.04 32.85 -8.43
N HIS A 326 -5.16 32.58 -9.73
CA HIS A 326 -6.06 33.33 -10.63
C HIS A 326 -7.53 32.85 -10.62
N THR A 327 -7.87 31.85 -9.81
CA THR A 327 -9.28 31.45 -9.68
C THR A 327 -10.10 32.51 -8.95
N VAL A 328 -11.37 32.63 -9.34
CA VAL A 328 -12.32 33.55 -8.70
C VAL A 328 -12.43 33.29 -7.19
N VAL A 329 -12.37 32.03 -6.76
CA VAL A 329 -12.45 31.63 -5.35
C VAL A 329 -11.31 32.22 -4.52
N VAL A 330 -10.07 32.07 -4.99
CA VAL A 330 -8.88 32.55 -4.27
C VAL A 330 -8.80 34.08 -4.30
N GLN A 331 -9.11 34.68 -5.45
CA GLN A 331 -9.16 36.15 -5.59
C GLN A 331 -10.21 36.77 -4.67
N ASP A 332 -11.42 36.22 -4.62
CA ASP A 332 -12.48 36.70 -3.73
C ASP A 332 -12.13 36.48 -2.25
N ALA A 333 -11.38 35.43 -1.93
CA ALA A 333 -10.88 35.18 -0.57
C ALA A 333 -9.88 36.23 -0.12
N TRP A 334 -8.91 36.59 -0.96
CA TRP A 334 -7.97 37.66 -0.66
C TRP A 334 -8.67 39.03 -0.61
N LYS A 335 -9.57 39.30 -1.55
CA LYS A 335 -10.32 40.57 -1.61
C LYS A 335 -11.17 40.82 -0.35
N ARG A 336 -11.75 39.78 0.24
CA ARG A 336 -12.50 39.87 1.51
C ARG A 336 -11.63 39.79 2.76
N GLY A 337 -10.30 39.79 2.62
CA GLY A 337 -9.35 39.76 3.74
C GLY A 337 -9.22 38.40 4.44
N GLN A 338 -9.66 37.31 3.81
CA GLN A 338 -9.48 35.97 4.38
C GLN A 338 -8.00 35.57 4.28
N ARG A 339 -7.41 35.13 5.41
CA ARG A 339 -6.03 34.62 5.44
C ARG A 339 -5.96 33.31 4.64
N LEU A 340 -5.30 33.35 3.49
CA LEU A 340 -5.12 32.21 2.61
C LEU A 340 -3.75 32.29 1.94
N THR A 341 -2.98 31.21 2.01
CA THR A 341 -1.68 31.10 1.35
C THR A 341 -1.64 29.89 0.43
N VAL A 342 -1.11 30.05 -0.78
CA VAL A 342 -0.94 28.98 -1.78
C VAL A 342 0.55 28.64 -1.93
N HIS A 343 0.88 27.35 -1.92
CA HIS A 343 2.24 26.82 -1.95
C HIS A 343 2.44 25.85 -3.13
N GLY A 344 3.63 25.89 -3.74
CA GLY A 344 4.05 24.95 -4.77
C GLY A 344 5.19 24.05 -4.31
N TRP A 345 4.93 22.75 -4.13
CA TRP A 345 5.93 21.78 -3.67
C TRP A 345 6.06 20.58 -4.62
N VAL A 346 7.17 19.85 -4.51
CA VAL A 346 7.40 18.59 -5.23
C VAL A 346 7.91 17.50 -4.29
N TYR A 347 7.36 16.29 -4.42
CA TYR A 347 7.72 15.13 -3.61
C TYR A 347 8.66 14.17 -4.37
N GLY A 348 9.75 13.76 -3.71
CA GLY A 348 10.68 12.77 -4.22
C GLY A 348 10.27 11.34 -3.89
N LEU A 349 9.99 10.52 -4.90
CA LEU A 349 9.69 9.09 -4.69
C LEU A 349 10.92 8.25 -4.29
N LYS A 350 12.13 8.77 -4.49
CA LYS A 350 13.39 8.06 -4.25
C LYS A 350 13.86 8.19 -2.80
N ASP A 351 13.68 9.38 -2.22
CA ASP A 351 14.15 9.76 -0.89
C ASP A 351 13.01 9.99 0.10
N GLY A 352 11.77 10.16 -0.38
CA GLY A 352 10.61 10.43 0.46
C GLY A 352 10.57 11.85 1.00
N LEU A 353 11.31 12.79 0.38
CA LEU A 353 11.42 14.16 0.87
C LEU A 353 10.55 15.14 0.06
N MET A 354 10.04 16.15 0.76
CA MET A 354 9.31 17.27 0.18
C MET A 354 10.28 18.41 -0.11
N ASN A 355 10.24 18.94 -1.33
CA ASN A 355 11.01 20.11 -1.74
C ASN A 355 10.08 21.28 -2.02
N ASP A 356 10.37 22.43 -1.39
CA ASP A 356 9.68 23.68 -1.68
C ASP A 356 10.29 24.33 -2.94
N LEU A 357 9.45 24.70 -3.90
CA LEU A 357 9.89 25.36 -5.14
C LEU A 357 10.08 26.88 -4.97
N GLY A 358 9.88 27.42 -3.76
CA GLY A 358 10.02 28.84 -3.45
C GLY A 358 8.83 29.68 -3.91
N LEU A 359 7.73 29.05 -4.36
CA LEU A 359 6.51 29.73 -4.76
C LEU A 359 5.46 29.63 -3.65
N THR A 360 5.45 30.64 -2.78
CA THR A 360 4.46 30.83 -1.73
C THR A 360 3.77 32.18 -1.92
N VAL A 361 2.47 32.16 -2.21
CA VAL A 361 1.67 33.34 -2.55
C VAL A 361 0.59 33.55 -1.50
N ASN A 362 0.51 34.76 -0.93
CA ASN A 362 -0.46 35.10 0.12
C ASN A 362 -1.37 36.28 -0.24
N SER A 363 -1.19 36.87 -1.41
CA SER A 363 -1.90 38.06 -1.88
C SER A 363 -1.84 38.12 -3.41
N PRO A 364 -2.78 38.83 -4.06
CA PRO A 364 -2.74 39.01 -5.51
C PRO A 364 -1.57 39.90 -5.96
N GLU A 365 -1.07 40.77 -5.08
CA GLU A 365 0.09 41.61 -5.37
C GLU A 365 1.38 40.78 -5.43
N GLY A 366 2.12 40.90 -6.53
CA GLY A 366 3.45 40.28 -6.65
C GLY A 366 3.46 38.80 -7.05
N ILE A 367 2.31 38.22 -7.44
CA ILE A 367 2.23 36.86 -8.01
C ILE A 367 3.27 36.67 -9.11
N ASP A 368 3.29 37.59 -10.10
CA ASP A 368 4.20 37.49 -11.24
C ASP A 368 5.67 37.59 -10.83
N THR A 369 5.99 38.38 -9.80
CA THR A 369 7.35 38.54 -9.28
C THR A 369 7.81 37.26 -8.57
N LEU A 370 6.95 36.70 -7.71
CA LEU A 370 7.23 35.44 -7.00
C LEU A 370 7.34 34.28 -7.99
N TYR A 371 6.46 34.23 -8.98
CA TYR A 371 6.50 33.25 -10.05
C TYR A 371 7.80 33.35 -10.86
N ALA A 372 8.20 34.57 -11.26
CA ALA A 372 9.46 34.78 -11.98
C ALA A 372 10.68 34.38 -11.14
N ALA A 373 10.68 34.67 -9.84
CA ALA A 373 11.75 34.27 -8.92
C ALA A 373 11.83 32.74 -8.77
N ALA A 374 10.69 32.08 -8.57
CA ALA A 374 10.62 30.61 -8.50
C ALA A 374 11.00 29.95 -9.83
N LEU A 375 10.69 30.57 -10.98
CA LEU A 375 11.10 30.07 -12.28
C LEU A 375 12.62 30.21 -12.50
N ASP A 376 13.24 31.25 -11.92
CA ASP A 376 14.68 31.50 -12.04
C ASP A 376 15.51 30.47 -11.27
N THR A 377 15.03 29.99 -10.12
CA THR A 377 15.71 28.91 -9.36
C THR A 377 15.72 27.58 -10.10
N LEU A 378 14.89 27.42 -11.13
CA LEU A 378 14.80 26.21 -11.96
C LEU A 378 15.59 26.31 -13.29
N LYS A 379 16.19 27.46 -13.60
CA LYS A 379 17.10 27.58 -14.76
C LYS A 379 18.42 26.87 -14.49
#